data_AF-X1MFA9-F1
#
_entry.id   AF-X1MFA9-F1
#
_cell.length_a   1.000
_cell.length_b   1.000
_cell.length_c   1.000
_cell.angle_alpha   90.00
_cell.angle_beta   90.00
_cell.angle_gamma   90.00
#
_symmetry.space_group_name_H-M   'P 1'
#
loop_
_entity.id
_entity.type
_entity.pdbx_description
1 polymer ?
#
loop_
_entity_poly.entity_id
_entity_poly.type
_entity_poly.pdbx_seq_one_letter_code
_entity_poly.pdbx_strand_id
1 'polypeptide(L)'
;MSESVSPLKDHALFKETLTNLEHIPLLALLVSALFTSLIQSSTATMGLTISLAMQGLISLNLAIPIILGSHLGSASTVFFAGIGATRSAKRVTWANLLFKLGGVIVFFLLTSSIIALVQKTSMNLPRQIANAHALIIIGNALIFLPFTERFAKLLEKIIPKTEEVESLQKPKFLDLGALKTPEIAFYLASKEILRISNTVEEMVLGTMQVFLNNDEKLLNNIDQQDMIVDNLSREITRYLTKISFETLSEENSREAFKLLYIVDDLEHIG
;
A
#
# COMPACT_ATOMS: atom_id res chain seq x y z
N MET A 1 25.49 -12.50 -19.51
CA MET A 1 24.09 -12.71 -19.96
C MET A 1 23.98 -12.82 -21.48
N SER A 2 24.68 -11.98 -22.28
CA SER A 2 24.66 -12.05 -23.76
C SER A 2 24.94 -13.43 -24.35
N GLU A 3 25.95 -14.14 -23.85
CA GLU A 3 26.31 -15.48 -24.35
C GLU A 3 25.31 -16.57 -23.97
N SER A 4 24.63 -16.41 -22.82
CA SER A 4 23.73 -17.42 -22.26
C SER A 4 22.46 -17.64 -23.09
N VAL A 5 22.05 -16.65 -23.89
CA VAL A 5 20.89 -16.76 -24.80
C VAL A 5 21.29 -17.06 -26.25
N SER A 6 22.59 -17.15 -26.56
CA SER A 6 23.11 -17.44 -27.91
C SER A 6 22.56 -18.74 -28.52
N PRO A 7 22.41 -19.85 -27.77
CA PRO A 7 21.87 -21.10 -28.33
C PRO A 7 20.40 -21.00 -28.79
N LEU A 8 19.63 -20.03 -28.27
CA LEU A 8 18.23 -19.84 -28.66
C LEU A 8 18.08 -19.33 -30.10
N LYS A 9 19.15 -18.76 -30.67
CA LYS A 9 19.19 -18.32 -32.07
C LYS A 9 19.01 -19.48 -33.05
N ASP A 10 19.31 -20.71 -32.67
CA ASP A 10 19.22 -21.85 -33.58
C ASP A 10 17.92 -22.65 -33.42
N HIS A 11 17.08 -22.28 -32.44
CA HIS A 11 15.84 -22.99 -32.14
C HIS A 11 14.64 -22.44 -32.93
N ALA A 12 14.11 -23.22 -33.88
CA ALA A 12 13.05 -22.79 -34.80
C ALA A 12 11.77 -22.29 -34.09
N LEU A 13 11.28 -23.02 -33.09
CA LEU A 13 10.08 -22.64 -32.32
C LEU A 13 10.25 -21.30 -31.59
N PHE A 14 11.48 -20.96 -31.18
CA PHE A 14 11.75 -19.71 -30.47
C PHE A 14 11.66 -18.52 -31.43
N LYS A 15 12.27 -18.63 -32.62
CA LYS A 15 12.16 -17.62 -33.68
C LYS A 15 10.73 -17.42 -34.15
N GLU A 16 9.98 -18.51 -34.34
CA GLU A 16 8.58 -18.45 -34.74
C GLU A 16 7.74 -17.72 -33.69
N THR A 17 7.95 -18.04 -32.41
CA THR A 17 7.27 -17.34 -31.31
C THR A 17 7.58 -15.85 -31.31
N LEU A 18 8.85 -15.45 -31.44
CA LEU A 18 9.23 -14.03 -31.50
C LEU A 18 8.61 -13.32 -32.70
N THR A 19 8.56 -13.97 -33.86
CA THR A 19 7.95 -13.42 -35.07
C THR A 19 6.44 -13.21 -34.89
N ASN A 20 5.75 -14.19 -34.30
CA ASN A 20 4.32 -14.08 -33.99
C ASN A 20 4.02 -12.95 -32.98
N LEU A 21 4.89 -12.79 -31.98
CA LEU A 21 4.78 -11.69 -31.01
C LEU A 21 5.00 -10.32 -31.66
N GLU A 22 5.88 -10.22 -32.65
CA GLU A 22 6.10 -8.98 -33.40
C GLU A 22 4.86 -8.55 -34.21
N HIS A 23 4.12 -9.51 -34.75
CA HIS A 23 2.86 -9.24 -35.48
C HIS A 23 1.69 -8.87 -34.56
N ILE A 24 1.73 -9.27 -33.29
CA ILE A 24 0.65 -9.00 -32.31
C ILE A 24 1.24 -8.26 -31.09
N PRO A 25 1.49 -6.94 -31.18
CA PRO A 25 2.10 -6.15 -30.12
C PRO A 25 1.40 -6.26 -28.76
N LEU A 26 0.07 -6.35 -28.75
CA LEU A 26 -0.69 -6.53 -27.51
C LEU A 26 -0.36 -7.87 -26.84
N LEU A 27 -0.16 -8.93 -27.61
CA LEU A 27 0.23 -10.23 -27.07
C LEU A 27 1.65 -10.19 -26.50
N ALA A 28 2.58 -9.53 -27.19
CA ALA A 28 3.94 -9.31 -26.69
C ALA A 28 3.95 -8.57 -25.34
N LEU A 29 3.12 -7.54 -25.21
CA LEU A 29 2.93 -6.81 -23.96
C LEU A 29 2.40 -7.71 -22.84
N LEU A 30 1.34 -8.48 -23.09
CA LEU A 30 0.73 -9.34 -22.08
C LEU A 30 1.67 -10.48 -21.64
N VAL A 31 2.37 -11.11 -22.59
CA VAL A 31 3.37 -12.13 -22.30
C VAL A 31 4.52 -11.55 -21.48
N SER A 32 5.00 -10.36 -21.82
CA SER A 32 6.05 -9.69 -21.04
C SER A 32 5.56 -9.29 -19.64
N ALA A 33 4.33 -8.80 -19.50
CA ALA A 33 3.75 -8.49 -18.20
C ALA A 33 3.66 -9.73 -17.31
N LEU A 34 3.21 -10.87 -17.85
CA LEU A 34 3.18 -12.13 -17.14
C LEU A 34 4.59 -12.59 -16.73
N PHE A 35 5.54 -12.56 -17.67
CA PHE A 35 6.93 -12.95 -17.42
C PHE A 35 7.58 -12.09 -16.33
N THR A 36 7.46 -10.76 -16.42
CA THR A 36 7.98 -9.86 -15.39
C THR A 36 7.25 -10.04 -14.07
N SER A 37 5.95 -10.32 -14.06
CA SER A 37 5.19 -10.56 -12.83
C SER A 37 5.68 -11.82 -12.10
N LEU A 38 6.00 -12.89 -12.84
CA LEU A 38 6.53 -14.14 -12.30
C LEU A 38 7.96 -13.98 -11.78
N ILE A 39 8.82 -13.31 -12.55
CA ILE A 39 10.22 -13.07 -12.18
C ILE A 39 10.35 -11.96 -11.12
N GLN A 40 9.35 -11.09 -11.02
CA GLN A 40 9.33 -9.93 -10.12
C GLN A 40 10.48 -8.93 -10.36
N SER A 41 11.07 -8.94 -11.55
CA SER A 41 12.17 -8.05 -11.92
C SER A 41 12.03 -7.52 -13.35
N SER A 42 11.68 -6.23 -13.46
CA SER A 42 11.64 -5.54 -14.75
C SER A 42 13.05 -5.31 -15.32
N THR A 43 14.06 -5.13 -14.45
CA THR A 43 15.46 -4.99 -14.89
C THR A 43 16.01 -6.28 -15.50
N ALA A 44 15.63 -7.45 -14.95
CA ALA A 44 15.97 -8.74 -15.56
C ALA A 44 15.31 -8.92 -16.94
N THR A 45 14.03 -8.54 -17.05
CA THR A 45 13.29 -8.58 -18.33
C THR A 45 13.91 -7.63 -19.36
N MET A 46 14.33 -6.44 -18.93
CA MET A 46 15.02 -5.48 -19.77
C MET A 46 16.40 -6.00 -20.22
N GLY A 47 17.16 -6.61 -19.30
CA GLY A 47 18.44 -7.24 -19.61
C GLY A 47 18.31 -8.36 -20.65
N LEU A 48 17.27 -9.19 -20.55
CA LEU A 48 16.95 -10.21 -21.54
C LEU A 48 16.60 -9.58 -22.90
N THR A 49 15.75 -8.54 -22.91
CA THR A 49 15.34 -7.84 -24.13
C THR A 49 16.54 -7.24 -24.87
N ILE A 50 17.42 -6.55 -24.13
CA ILE A 50 18.66 -6.00 -24.66
C ILE A 50 19.55 -7.12 -25.21
N SER A 51 19.69 -8.22 -24.47
CA SER A 51 20.52 -9.35 -24.85
C SER A 51 20.04 -10.02 -26.15
N LEU A 52 18.73 -10.17 -26.33
CA LEU A 52 18.14 -10.71 -27.55
C LEU A 52 18.28 -9.73 -28.73
N ALA A 53 18.16 -8.42 -28.48
CA ALA A 53 18.39 -7.40 -29.49
C ALA A 53 19.86 -7.35 -29.95
N MET A 54 20.83 -7.54 -29.04
CA MET A 54 22.26 -7.65 -29.39
C MET A 54 22.54 -8.83 -30.34
N GLN A 55 21.74 -9.88 -30.27
CA GLN A 55 21.86 -11.04 -31.18
C GLN A 55 21.06 -10.90 -32.49
N GLY A 56 20.35 -9.78 -32.66
CA GLY A 56 19.48 -9.53 -33.82
C GLY A 56 18.18 -10.33 -33.80
N LEU A 57 17.76 -10.86 -32.64
CA LEU A 57 16.55 -11.68 -32.51
C LEU A 57 15.28 -10.86 -32.28
N ILE A 58 15.42 -9.63 -31.78
CA ILE A 58 14.30 -8.74 -31.46
C ILE A 58 14.53 -7.40 -32.14
N SER A 59 13.50 -6.89 -32.81
CA SER A 59 13.46 -5.55 -33.39
C SER A 59 13.01 -4.50 -32.37
N LEU A 60 13.16 -3.21 -32.70
CA LEU A 60 12.60 -2.15 -31.86
C LEU A 60 11.06 -2.23 -31.77
N ASN A 61 10.39 -2.68 -32.84
CA ASN A 61 8.93 -2.84 -32.86
C ASN A 61 8.43 -3.84 -31.83
N LEU A 62 9.17 -4.94 -31.62
CA LEU A 62 8.87 -5.94 -30.61
C LEU A 62 9.37 -5.52 -29.21
N ALA A 63 10.48 -4.79 -29.12
CA ALA A 63 11.04 -4.35 -27.85
C ALA A 63 10.14 -3.35 -27.10
N ILE A 64 9.45 -2.42 -27.79
CA ILE A 64 8.58 -1.43 -27.11
C ILE A 64 7.40 -2.10 -26.37
N PRO A 65 6.60 -2.99 -26.98
CA PRO A 65 5.56 -3.72 -26.27
C PRO A 65 6.09 -4.55 -25.09
N ILE A 66 7.28 -5.16 -25.23
CA ILE A 66 7.94 -5.88 -24.12
C ILE A 66 8.28 -4.92 -22.97
N ILE A 67 8.83 -3.74 -23.26
CA ILE A 67 9.11 -2.72 -22.23
C ILE A 67 7.83 -2.30 -21.50
N LEU A 68 6.74 -2.05 -22.24
CA LEU A 68 5.44 -1.69 -21.66
C LEU A 68 4.87 -2.83 -20.81
N GLY A 69 4.96 -4.06 -21.30
CA GLY A 69 4.56 -5.25 -20.55
C GLY A 69 5.33 -5.38 -19.25
N SER A 70 6.65 -5.22 -19.29
CA SER A 70 7.50 -5.26 -18.11
C SER A 70 7.18 -4.14 -17.10
N HIS A 71 6.84 -2.94 -17.59
CA HIS A 71 6.39 -1.85 -16.74
C HIS A 71 5.10 -2.18 -16.00
N LEU A 72 4.13 -2.81 -16.66
CA LEU A 72 2.88 -3.29 -16.03
C LEU A 72 3.14 -4.46 -15.08
N GLY A 73 3.90 -5.47 -15.52
CA GLY A 73 4.18 -6.68 -14.76
C GLY A 73 4.87 -6.41 -13.42
N SER A 74 5.73 -5.39 -13.35
CA SER A 74 6.36 -4.96 -12.09
C SER A 74 5.39 -4.35 -11.07
N ALA A 75 4.11 -4.16 -11.39
CA ALA A 75 3.08 -3.85 -10.38
C ALA A 75 2.82 -5.03 -9.43
N SER A 76 3.11 -6.27 -9.86
CA SER A 76 2.82 -7.48 -9.08
C SER A 76 3.55 -7.51 -7.74
N THR A 77 4.77 -6.97 -7.67
CA THR A 77 5.57 -6.92 -6.44
C THR A 77 4.90 -6.07 -5.37
N VAL A 78 4.44 -4.88 -5.74
CA VAL A 78 3.68 -3.98 -4.85
C VAL A 78 2.33 -4.60 -4.51
N PHE A 79 1.70 -5.26 -5.49
CA PHE A 79 0.42 -5.93 -5.28
C PHE A 79 0.50 -7.05 -4.23
N PHE A 80 1.47 -7.95 -4.35
CA PHE A 80 1.69 -9.02 -3.37
C PHE A 80 2.10 -8.47 -2.00
N ALA A 81 2.93 -7.42 -1.95
CA ALA A 81 3.29 -6.75 -0.70
C ALA A 81 2.08 -6.08 -0.02
N GLY A 82 1.05 -5.71 -0.77
CA GLY A 82 -0.19 -5.12 -0.27
C GLY A 82 -1.22 -6.12 0.27
N ILE A 83 -1.03 -7.44 0.06
CA ILE A 83 -1.95 -8.46 0.55
C ILE A 83 -1.85 -8.54 2.08
N GLY A 84 -2.99 -8.39 2.77
CA GLY A 84 -3.04 -8.35 4.23
C GLY A 84 -2.54 -7.06 4.87
N ALA A 85 -2.16 -6.06 4.06
CA ALA A 85 -1.65 -4.78 4.57
C ALA A 85 -2.78 -3.79 4.92
N THR A 86 -2.40 -2.69 5.59
CA THR A 86 -3.30 -1.61 6.01
C THR A 86 -4.04 -0.97 4.82
N ARG A 87 -5.16 -0.27 5.05
CA ARG A 87 -5.87 0.46 3.97
C ARG A 87 -4.97 1.48 3.25
N SER A 88 -4.05 2.12 3.97
CA SER A 88 -3.04 3.01 3.38
C SER A 88 -2.09 2.25 2.44
N ALA A 89 -1.63 1.05 2.82
CA ALA A 89 -0.81 0.21 1.94
C ALA A 89 -1.61 -0.31 0.72
N LYS A 90 -2.90 -0.65 0.90
CA LYS A 90 -3.80 -0.98 -0.21
C LYS A 90 -3.96 0.20 -1.17
N ARG A 91 -4.04 1.44 -0.68
CA ARG A 91 -4.05 2.63 -1.55
C ARG A 91 -2.80 2.78 -2.36
N VAL A 92 -1.62 2.60 -1.76
CA VAL A 92 -0.34 2.62 -2.49
C VAL A 92 -0.30 1.54 -3.57
N THR A 93 -0.83 0.36 -3.25
CA THR A 93 -0.94 -0.76 -4.20
C THR A 93 -1.79 -0.40 -5.41
N TRP A 94 -3.00 0.11 -5.18
CA TRP A 94 -3.91 0.53 -6.25
C TRP A 94 -3.39 1.74 -7.02
N ALA A 95 -2.76 2.70 -6.33
CA ALA A 95 -2.09 3.83 -6.95
C ALA A 95 -1.03 3.36 -7.95
N ASN A 96 -0.17 2.43 -7.52
CA ASN A 96 0.90 1.89 -8.35
C ASN A 96 0.36 1.17 -9.59
N LEU A 97 -0.65 0.32 -9.40
CA LEU A 97 -1.27 -0.44 -10.49
C LEU A 97 -1.92 0.49 -11.53
N LEU A 98 -2.74 1.45 -11.09
CA LEU A 98 -3.44 2.37 -11.98
C LEU A 98 -2.48 3.35 -12.67
N PHE A 99 -1.44 3.81 -11.98
CA PHE A 99 -0.37 4.62 -12.56
C PHE A 99 0.34 3.89 -13.71
N LYS A 100 0.71 2.63 -13.49
CA LYS A 100 1.36 1.80 -14.52
C LYS A 100 0.42 1.48 -15.67
N LEU A 101 -0.84 1.12 -15.37
CA LEU A 101 -1.85 0.80 -16.39
C LEU A 101 -2.14 2.01 -17.27
N GLY A 102 -2.34 3.19 -16.68
CA GLY A 102 -2.56 4.44 -17.42
C GLY A 102 -1.37 4.78 -18.32
N GLY A 103 -0.15 4.68 -17.80
CA GLY A 103 1.07 4.85 -18.59
C GLY A 103 1.15 3.87 -19.75
N VAL A 104 0.90 2.59 -19.51
CA VAL A 104 0.93 1.57 -20.56
C VAL A 104 -0.09 1.88 -21.66
N ILE A 105 -1.33 2.26 -21.32
CA ILE A 105 -2.33 2.62 -22.33
C ILE A 105 -1.85 3.79 -23.19
N VAL A 106 -1.35 4.86 -22.56
CA VAL A 106 -0.86 6.06 -23.27
C VAL A 106 0.32 5.73 -24.17
N PHE A 107 1.36 5.09 -23.64
CA PHE A 107 2.58 4.81 -24.42
C PHE A 107 2.38 3.69 -25.45
N PHE A 108 1.45 2.76 -25.23
CA PHE A 108 1.08 1.76 -26.24
C PHE A 108 0.47 2.42 -27.47
N LEU A 109 -0.45 3.39 -27.28
CA LEU A 109 -1.02 4.18 -28.38
C LEU A 109 0.03 5.05 -29.10
N LEU A 110 1.08 5.45 -28.39
CA LEU A 110 2.18 6.26 -28.92
C LEU A 110 3.36 5.44 -29.46
N THR A 111 3.23 4.11 -29.58
CA THR A 111 4.35 3.21 -29.96
C THR A 111 5.10 3.69 -31.19
N SER A 112 4.42 4.03 -32.29
CA SER A 112 5.07 4.51 -33.52
C SER A 112 5.86 5.80 -33.31
N SER A 113 5.33 6.73 -32.50
CA SER A 113 5.99 7.99 -32.16
C SER A 113 7.22 7.76 -31.26
N ILE A 114 7.13 6.84 -30.31
CA ILE A 114 8.26 6.46 -29.44
C ILE A 114 9.38 5.88 -30.29
N ILE A 115 9.06 4.97 -31.21
CA ILE A 115 10.04 4.36 -32.12
C ILE A 115 10.77 5.43 -32.93
N ALA A 116 10.01 6.33 -33.57
CA ALA A 116 10.58 7.41 -34.38
C ALA A 116 11.46 8.38 -33.56
N LEU A 117 11.10 8.64 -32.30
CA LEU A 117 11.86 9.50 -31.41
C LEU A 117 13.15 8.81 -30.94
N VAL A 118 13.05 7.56 -30.50
CA VAL A 118 14.16 6.79 -29.95
C VAL A 118 15.20 6.46 -31.02
N GLN A 119 14.80 6.19 -32.27
CA GLN A 119 15.73 5.99 -33.38
C GLN A 119 16.66 7.20 -33.62
N LYS A 120 16.22 8.42 -33.28
CA LYS A 120 17.05 9.63 -33.37
C LYS A 120 18.07 9.75 -32.24
N THR A 121 17.92 8.99 -31.15
CA THR A 121 18.78 9.09 -29.97
C THR A 121 20.08 8.28 -30.07
N SER A 122 20.12 7.25 -30.92
CA SER A 122 21.30 6.41 -31.12
C SER A 122 21.18 5.57 -32.39
N MET A 123 22.32 5.19 -32.99
CA MET A 123 22.39 4.19 -34.07
C MET A 123 22.42 2.74 -33.55
N ASN A 124 22.58 2.53 -32.24
CA ASN A 124 22.72 1.21 -31.63
C ASN A 124 21.38 0.75 -31.02
N LEU A 125 20.85 -0.37 -31.50
CA LEU A 125 19.54 -0.90 -31.07
C LEU A 125 19.45 -1.18 -29.54
N PRO A 126 20.41 -1.85 -28.89
CA PRO A 126 20.46 -1.95 -27.42
C PRO A 126 20.32 -0.61 -26.69
N ARG A 127 21.00 0.45 -27.17
CA ARG A 127 20.89 1.80 -26.59
C ARG A 127 19.52 2.42 -26.86
N GLN A 128 18.96 2.23 -28.05
CA GLN A 128 17.59 2.66 -28.37
C GLN A 128 16.59 2.03 -27.38
N ILE A 129 16.67 0.72 -27.14
CA ILE A 129 15.81 0.01 -26.19
C ILE A 129 15.96 0.61 -24.79
N ALA A 130 17.19 0.83 -24.31
CA ALA A 130 17.44 1.48 -23.02
C ALA A 130 16.83 2.89 -22.92
N ASN A 131 16.98 3.70 -23.97
CA ASN A 131 16.43 5.06 -24.05
C ASN A 131 14.89 5.04 -24.07
N ALA A 132 14.28 4.09 -24.78
CA ALA A 132 12.83 3.92 -24.80
C ALA A 132 12.28 3.61 -23.40
N HIS A 133 12.93 2.72 -22.66
CA HIS A 133 12.55 2.39 -21.29
C HIS A 133 12.62 3.63 -20.37
N ALA A 134 13.70 4.39 -20.45
CA ALA A 134 13.82 5.64 -19.70
C ALA A 134 12.72 6.64 -20.07
N LEU A 135 12.46 6.82 -21.38
CA LEU A 135 11.43 7.72 -21.89
C LEU A 135 10.04 7.34 -21.39
N ILE A 136 9.69 6.06 -21.42
CA ILE A 136 8.37 5.58 -20.95
C ILE A 136 8.22 5.81 -19.45
N ILE A 137 9.23 5.47 -18.63
CA ILE A 137 9.14 5.63 -17.17
C ILE A 137 9.08 7.11 -16.76
N ILE A 138 10.02 7.91 -17.27
CA ILE A 138 10.10 9.34 -16.94
C ILE A 138 8.89 10.07 -17.52
N GLY A 139 8.52 9.76 -18.76
CA GLY A 139 7.35 10.33 -19.41
C GLY A 139 6.06 10.00 -18.66
N ASN A 140 5.88 8.75 -18.20
CA ASN A 140 4.71 8.39 -17.39
C ASN A 140 4.66 9.20 -16.09
N ALA A 141 5.78 9.33 -15.40
CA ALA A 141 5.88 10.14 -14.19
C ALA A 141 5.54 11.61 -14.46
N LEU A 142 6.09 12.22 -15.51
CA LEU A 142 5.83 13.62 -15.88
C LEU A 142 4.37 13.86 -16.28
N ILE A 143 3.74 12.93 -17.00
CA ILE A 143 2.33 13.02 -17.38
C ILE A 143 1.44 12.96 -16.14
N PHE A 144 1.74 12.09 -15.17
CA PHE A 144 0.93 11.92 -13.97
C PHE A 144 1.16 12.99 -12.89
N LEU A 145 2.37 13.55 -12.80
CA LEU A 145 2.76 14.52 -11.79
C LEU A 145 1.76 15.67 -11.60
N PRO A 146 1.30 16.38 -12.65
CA PRO A 146 0.31 17.46 -12.48
C PRO A 146 -1.08 16.98 -12.04
N PHE A 147 -1.39 15.69 -12.15
CA PHE A 147 -2.67 15.10 -11.76
C PHE A 147 -2.61 14.37 -10.42
N THR A 148 -1.48 14.40 -9.71
CA THR A 148 -1.28 13.64 -8.47
C THR A 148 -2.38 13.90 -7.44
N GLU A 149 -2.78 15.16 -7.24
CA GLU A 149 -3.86 15.49 -6.29
C GLU A 149 -5.24 14.96 -6.72
N ARG A 150 -5.57 15.07 -8.01
CA ARG A 150 -6.84 14.56 -8.55
C ARG A 150 -6.89 13.04 -8.49
N PHE A 151 -5.76 12.40 -8.78
CA PHE A 151 -5.59 10.97 -8.70
C PHE A 151 -5.70 10.48 -7.24
N ALA A 152 -5.11 11.19 -6.29
CA ALA A 152 -5.27 10.90 -4.87
C ALA A 152 -6.75 10.95 -4.45
N LYS A 153 -7.49 11.99 -4.85
CA LYS A 153 -8.93 12.10 -4.58
C LYS A 153 -9.75 10.97 -5.20
N LEU A 154 -9.41 10.53 -6.42
CA LEU A 154 -10.04 9.36 -7.05
C LEU A 154 -9.78 8.08 -6.23
N LEU A 155 -8.54 7.87 -5.80
CA LEU A 155 -8.18 6.72 -4.96
C LEU A 155 -8.86 6.75 -3.59
N GLU A 156 -9.02 7.93 -3.00
CA GLU A 156 -9.77 8.12 -1.76
C GLU A 156 -11.25 7.77 -1.94
N LYS A 157 -11.82 7.94 -3.14
CA LYS A 157 -13.19 7.49 -3.45
C LYS A 157 -13.28 5.96 -3.63
N ILE A 158 -12.27 5.33 -4.24
CA ILE A 158 -12.24 3.87 -4.46
C ILE A 158 -11.96 3.13 -3.15
N ILE A 159 -11.05 3.67 -2.32
CA ILE A 159 -10.67 3.14 -1.03
C ILE A 159 -10.80 4.28 -0.02
N PRO A 160 -11.98 4.47 0.60
CA PRO A 160 -12.24 5.52 1.59
C PRO A 160 -11.19 5.56 2.71
N LYS A 161 -10.93 6.76 3.23
CA LYS A 161 -10.13 6.91 4.45
C LYS A 161 -11.02 6.32 5.53
N THR A 162 -10.50 5.41 6.34
CA THR A 162 -11.03 5.29 7.68
C THR A 162 -10.25 6.33 8.47
N GLU A 163 -10.84 7.52 8.66
CA GLU A 163 -10.29 8.52 9.56
C GLU A 163 -10.27 7.93 10.98
N GLU A 164 -9.19 8.20 11.71
CA GLU A 164 -9.01 8.26 13.17
C GLU A 164 -9.50 7.13 14.09
N VAL A 165 -10.64 6.48 13.84
CA VAL A 165 -11.23 5.46 14.72
C VAL A 165 -10.25 4.32 15.02
N GLU A 166 -9.52 3.81 14.03
CA GLU A 166 -8.55 2.71 14.23
C GLU A 166 -7.31 3.16 15.05
N SER A 167 -7.00 4.46 15.08
CA SER A 167 -5.93 5.04 15.91
C SER A 167 -6.42 5.42 17.31
N LEU A 168 -7.70 5.80 17.43
CA LEU A 168 -8.35 6.12 18.70
C LEU A 168 -8.64 4.85 19.50
N GLN A 169 -8.99 3.74 18.84
CA GLN A 169 -9.19 2.41 19.45
C GLN A 169 -7.91 1.79 20.03
N LYS A 170 -6.72 2.31 19.68
CA LYS A 170 -5.45 1.78 20.16
C LYS A 170 -4.95 2.55 21.38
N PRO A 171 -4.37 1.85 22.37
CA PRO A 171 -3.69 2.51 23.47
C PRO A 171 -2.57 3.40 22.97
N LYS A 172 -2.47 4.61 23.53
CA LYS A 172 -1.42 5.58 23.18
C LYS A 172 -0.32 5.64 24.24
N PHE A 173 -0.68 5.43 25.49
CA PHE A 173 0.22 5.59 26.64
C PHE A 173 0.66 4.27 27.25
N LEU A 174 -0.13 3.19 27.09
CA LEU A 174 0.20 1.90 27.69
C LEU A 174 1.54 1.36 27.15
N ASP A 175 2.50 1.14 28.05
CA ASP A 175 3.83 0.61 27.73
C ASP A 175 4.12 -0.64 28.57
N LEU A 176 4.27 -1.78 27.90
CA LEU A 176 4.60 -3.07 28.53
C LEU A 176 5.98 -3.06 29.21
N GLY A 177 6.91 -2.21 28.76
CA GLY A 177 8.22 -2.06 29.39
C GLY A 177 8.14 -1.46 30.80
N ALA A 178 7.14 -0.63 31.05
CA ALA A 178 6.90 0.03 32.34
C ALA A 178 6.29 -0.90 33.40
N LEU A 179 5.83 -2.11 33.04
CA LEU A 179 5.21 -3.06 33.99
C LEU A 179 6.12 -3.47 35.15
N LYS A 180 7.44 -3.32 35.00
CA LYS A 180 8.43 -3.58 36.06
C LYS A 180 8.46 -2.50 37.13
N THR A 181 7.82 -1.35 36.88
CA THR A 181 7.78 -0.21 37.79
C THR A 181 6.32 0.21 38.00
N PRO A 182 5.63 -0.33 39.02
CA PRO A 182 4.19 -0.17 39.21
C PRO A 182 3.70 1.28 39.16
N GLU A 183 4.42 2.21 39.80
CA GLU A 183 4.07 3.64 39.79
C GLU A 183 4.00 4.24 38.38
N ILE A 184 4.95 3.88 37.51
CA ILE A 184 4.97 4.33 36.10
C ILE A 184 3.83 3.67 35.34
N ALA A 185 3.61 2.36 35.54
CA ALA A 185 2.53 1.64 34.90
C ALA A 185 1.15 2.24 35.26
N PHE A 186 0.91 2.55 36.54
CA PHE A 186 -0.33 3.18 37.00
C PHE A 186 -0.50 4.60 36.43
N TYR A 187 0.57 5.38 36.34
CA TYR A 187 0.53 6.69 35.70
C TYR A 187 0.14 6.59 34.21
N LEU A 188 0.71 5.65 33.46
CA LEU A 188 0.38 5.43 32.05
C LEU A 188 -1.04 4.90 31.85
N ALA A 189 -1.51 4.01 32.73
CA ALA A 189 -2.89 3.56 32.75
C ALA A 189 -3.86 4.72 33.02
N SER A 190 -3.54 5.57 34.00
CA SER A 190 -4.34 6.78 34.32
C SER A 190 -4.40 7.76 33.14
N LYS A 191 -3.31 7.93 32.38
CA LYS A 191 -3.30 8.71 31.15
C LYS A 191 -4.21 8.14 30.07
N GLU A 192 -4.28 6.81 29.97
CA GLU A 192 -5.19 6.14 29.03
C GLU A 192 -6.66 6.24 29.50
N ILE A 193 -6.92 6.12 30.80
CA ILE A 193 -8.25 6.31 31.41
C ILE A 193 -8.77 7.73 31.14
N LEU A 194 -7.92 8.75 31.23
CA LEU A 194 -8.31 10.13 30.88
C LEU A 194 -8.75 10.26 29.42
N ARG A 195 -8.19 9.45 28.50
CA ARG A 195 -8.65 9.44 27.10
C ARG A 195 -10.06 8.85 27.01
N ILE A 196 -10.34 7.75 27.70
CA ILE A 196 -11.69 7.16 27.76
C ILE A 196 -12.67 8.18 28.34
N SER A 197 -12.32 8.80 29.47
CA SER A 197 -13.18 9.78 30.15
C SER A 197 -13.58 10.94 29.24
N ASN A 198 -12.66 11.46 28.44
CA ASN A 198 -12.97 12.54 27.50
C ASN A 198 -13.91 12.06 26.38
N THR A 199 -13.70 10.85 25.85
CA THR A 199 -14.59 10.26 24.83
C THR A 199 -15.99 10.04 25.39
N VAL A 200 -16.11 9.49 26.60
CA VAL A 200 -17.40 9.26 27.27
C VAL A 200 -18.11 10.58 27.54
N GLU A 201 -17.39 11.63 27.96
CA GLU A 201 -17.97 12.97 28.13
C GLU A 201 -18.56 13.51 26.81
N GLU A 202 -17.81 13.38 25.70
CA GLU A 202 -18.30 13.74 24.37
C GLU A 202 -19.54 12.92 23.96
N MET A 203 -19.56 11.61 24.25
CA MET A 203 -20.70 10.74 23.97
C MET A 203 -21.94 11.15 24.75
N VAL A 204 -21.81 11.45 26.05
CA VAL A 204 -22.94 11.87 26.90
C VAL A 204 -23.50 13.21 26.42
N LEU A 205 -22.62 14.19 26.15
CA LEU A 205 -23.04 15.50 25.62
C LEU A 205 -23.66 15.38 24.23
N GLY A 206 -23.09 14.55 23.37
CA GLY A 206 -23.59 14.28 22.02
C GLY A 206 -24.96 13.61 22.04
N THR A 207 -25.16 12.63 22.91
CA THR A 207 -26.42 11.89 23.06
C THR A 207 -27.56 12.84 23.42
N MET A 208 -27.31 13.80 24.34
CA MET A 208 -28.30 14.83 24.68
C MET A 208 -28.68 15.70 23.47
N GLN A 209 -27.73 16.01 22.57
CA GLN A 209 -28.01 16.75 21.35
C GLN A 209 -28.79 15.92 20.33
N VAL A 210 -28.52 14.61 20.22
CA VAL A 210 -29.29 13.69 19.37
C VAL A 210 -30.75 13.66 19.80
N PHE A 211 -31.03 13.56 21.11
CA PHE A 211 -32.40 13.56 21.62
C PHE A 211 -33.16 14.85 21.30
N LEU A 212 -32.49 16.00 21.33
CA LEU A 212 -33.14 17.30 21.10
C LEU A 212 -33.34 17.60 19.61
N ASN A 213 -32.38 17.20 18.76
CA ASN A 213 -32.31 17.66 17.37
C ASN A 213 -32.54 16.56 16.34
N ASN A 214 -32.65 15.29 16.76
CA ASN A 214 -32.77 14.12 15.87
C ASN A 214 -31.64 14.03 14.82
N ASP A 215 -30.39 14.29 15.23
CA ASP A 215 -29.21 14.27 14.36
C ASP A 215 -28.66 12.85 14.19
N GLU A 216 -29.06 12.18 13.10
CA GLU A 216 -28.61 10.83 12.75
C GLU A 216 -27.08 10.73 12.49
N LYS A 217 -26.44 11.80 12.05
CA LYS A 217 -24.98 11.77 11.81
C LYS A 217 -24.23 11.76 13.13
N LEU A 218 -24.68 12.56 14.09
CA LEU A 218 -24.12 12.58 15.43
C LEU A 218 -24.34 11.23 16.13
N LEU A 219 -25.51 10.60 15.97
CA LEU A 219 -25.77 9.26 16.48
C LEU A 219 -24.79 8.21 15.94
N ASN A 220 -24.52 8.21 14.63
CA ASN A 220 -23.53 7.31 14.02
C ASN A 220 -22.10 7.57 14.50
N ASN A 221 -21.77 8.81 14.88
CA ASN A 221 -20.46 9.13 15.45
C ASN A 221 -20.33 8.57 16.88
N ILE A 222 -21.37 8.74 17.70
CA ILE A 222 -21.43 8.20 19.06
C ILE A 222 -21.29 6.66 19.04
N ASP A 223 -21.95 5.98 18.10
CA ASP A 223 -21.81 4.52 17.90
C ASP A 223 -20.36 4.09 17.59
N GLN A 224 -19.60 4.92 16.87
CA GLN A 224 -18.18 4.66 16.62
C GLN A 224 -17.29 4.96 17.85
N GLN A 225 -17.68 5.93 18.67
CA GLN A 225 -17.01 6.27 19.92
C GLN A 225 -17.18 5.18 20.98
N ASP A 226 -18.35 4.54 21.05
CA ASP A 226 -18.61 3.38 21.90
C ASP A 226 -17.59 2.25 21.66
N MET A 227 -17.38 1.90 20.38
CA MET A 227 -16.34 0.93 20.01
C MET A 227 -14.91 1.33 20.45
N ILE A 228 -14.63 2.63 20.60
CA ILE A 228 -13.33 3.12 21.11
C ILE A 228 -13.25 2.89 22.62
N VAL A 229 -14.31 3.22 23.37
CA VAL A 229 -14.40 3.02 24.82
C VAL A 229 -14.21 1.53 25.16
N ASP A 230 -14.96 0.64 24.50
CA ASP A 230 -14.86 -0.82 24.64
C ASP A 230 -13.44 -1.36 24.49
N ASN A 231 -12.78 -0.96 23.39
CA ASN A 231 -11.47 -1.49 23.05
C ASN A 231 -10.39 -0.95 24.01
N LEU A 232 -10.43 0.34 24.34
CA LEU A 232 -9.48 0.92 25.29
C LEU A 232 -9.70 0.36 26.70
N SER A 233 -10.94 0.19 27.15
CA SER A 233 -11.28 -0.41 28.45
C SER A 233 -10.67 -1.81 28.59
N ARG A 234 -10.83 -2.64 27.54
CA ARG A 234 -10.25 -3.98 27.47
C ARG A 234 -8.74 -3.98 27.52
N GLU A 235 -8.09 -3.08 26.79
CA GLU A 235 -6.62 -3.00 26.75
C GLU A 235 -6.04 -2.47 28.07
N ILE A 236 -6.68 -1.49 28.72
CA ILE A 236 -6.28 -1.01 30.05
C ILE A 236 -6.46 -2.13 31.09
N THR A 237 -7.58 -2.85 31.06
CA THR A 237 -7.82 -4.00 31.95
C THR A 237 -6.76 -5.08 31.77
N ARG A 238 -6.42 -5.43 30.51
CA ARG A 238 -5.32 -6.36 30.20
C ARG A 238 -3.96 -5.85 30.66
N TYR A 239 -3.73 -4.55 30.60
CA TYR A 239 -2.49 -3.94 31.04
C TYR A 239 -2.34 -3.98 32.57
N LEU A 240 -3.38 -3.56 33.30
CA LEU A 240 -3.40 -3.55 34.77
C LEU A 240 -3.33 -4.97 35.35
N THR A 241 -3.99 -5.95 34.72
CA THR A 241 -3.94 -7.35 35.17
C THR A 241 -2.59 -8.05 34.91
N LYS A 242 -1.75 -7.51 34.02
CA LYS A 242 -0.37 -7.99 33.81
C LYS A 242 0.60 -7.45 34.86
N ILE A 243 0.21 -6.44 35.64
CA ILE A 243 1.01 -5.99 36.78
C ILE A 243 0.96 -7.12 37.81
N SER A 244 2.12 -7.72 38.11
CA SER A 244 2.20 -8.93 38.94
C SER A 244 1.69 -8.69 40.37
N PHE A 245 0.43 -9.05 40.63
CA PHE A 245 -0.21 -8.90 41.94
C PHE A 245 0.54 -9.61 43.08
N GLU A 246 1.32 -10.66 42.77
CA GLU A 246 2.12 -11.39 43.77
C GLU A 246 3.30 -10.59 44.33
N THR A 247 3.67 -9.48 43.67
CA THR A 247 4.79 -8.60 44.08
C THR A 247 4.35 -7.20 44.52
N LEU A 248 3.03 -6.93 44.50
CA LEU A 248 2.52 -5.61 44.86
C LEU A 248 2.43 -5.43 46.37
N SER A 249 2.79 -4.24 46.83
CA SER A 249 2.41 -3.77 48.17
C SER A 249 0.89 -3.65 48.27
N GLU A 250 0.36 -3.62 49.49
CA GLU A 250 -1.07 -3.40 49.73
C GLU A 250 -1.57 -2.11 49.06
N GLU A 251 -0.75 -1.05 49.09
CA GLU A 251 -1.03 0.24 48.45
C GLU A 251 -1.15 0.10 46.92
N ASN A 252 -0.19 -0.55 46.28
CA ASN A 252 -0.20 -0.74 44.83
C ASN A 252 -1.35 -1.67 44.38
N SER A 253 -1.71 -2.65 45.19
CA SER A 253 -2.88 -3.51 44.93
C SER A 253 -4.16 -2.69 44.96
N ARG A 254 -4.35 -1.84 45.99
CA ARG A 254 -5.50 -0.92 46.06
C ARG A 254 -5.57 0.02 44.86
N GLU A 255 -4.45 0.58 44.43
CA GLU A 255 -4.43 1.48 43.27
C GLU A 255 -4.78 0.74 41.97
N ALA A 256 -4.28 -0.48 41.76
CA ALA A 256 -4.65 -1.29 40.61
C ALA A 256 -6.17 -1.58 40.58
N PHE A 257 -6.76 -1.97 41.71
CA PHE A 257 -8.21 -2.19 41.80
C PHE A 257 -9.00 -0.91 41.54
N LYS A 258 -8.58 0.22 42.10
CA LYS A 258 -9.23 1.52 41.87
C LYS A 258 -9.25 1.89 40.38
N LEU A 259 -8.13 1.72 39.68
CA LEU A 259 -8.06 2.00 38.24
C LEU A 259 -8.93 1.03 37.42
N LEU A 260 -9.00 -0.25 37.81
CA LEU A 260 -9.91 -1.22 37.18
C LEU A 260 -11.38 -0.80 37.34
N TYR A 261 -11.79 -0.39 38.54
CA TYR A 261 -13.17 0.09 38.77
C TYR A 261 -13.48 1.35 37.96
N ILE A 262 -12.55 2.31 37.88
CA ILE A 262 -12.77 3.53 37.08
C ILE A 262 -12.96 3.20 35.59
N VAL A 263 -12.16 2.26 35.06
CA VAL A 263 -12.28 1.81 33.67
C VAL A 263 -13.63 1.13 33.42
N ASP A 264 -14.04 0.27 34.34
CA ASP A 264 -15.33 -0.44 34.29
C ASP A 264 -16.50 0.54 34.35
N ASP A 265 -16.50 1.48 35.30
CA ASP A 265 -17.53 2.51 35.42
C ASP A 265 -17.62 3.37 34.15
N LEU A 266 -16.49 3.77 33.57
CA LEU A 266 -16.47 4.56 32.34
C LEU A 266 -16.99 3.79 31.12
N GLU A 267 -16.72 2.49 31.03
CA GLU A 267 -17.26 1.64 29.97
C GLU A 267 -18.77 1.46 30.09
N HIS A 268 -19.30 1.29 31.31
CA HIS A 268 -20.75 1.23 31.53
C HIS A 268 -21.49 2.56 31.28
N ILE A 269 -20.79 3.70 31.39
CA ILE A 269 -21.38 5.02 31.08
C ILE A 269 -21.38 5.28 29.56
N GLY A 270 -20.38 4.76 28.84
CA GLY A 270 -20.35 4.76 27.37
C GLY A 270 -21.59 4.11 26.79
#